data_AF-A0A7J6QIE6-F1
#
_entry.id   AF-A0A7J6QIE6-F1
#
_cell.length_a   1.000
_cell.length_b   1.000
_cell.length_c   1.000
_cell.angle_alpha   90.00
_cell.angle_beta   90.00
_cell.angle_gamma   90.00
#
_symmetry.space_group_name_H-M   'P 1'
#
loop_
_entity.id
_entity.type
_entity.pdbx_description
1 polymer ?
#
loop_
_entity_poly.entity_id
_entity_poly.type
_entity_poly.pdbx_seq_one_letter_code
_entity_poly.pdbx_strand_id
1 'polypeptide(L)'
;LLRANREGEIVIYTDEKSSVNKVLRGVSDRFGIRLPSGSPKRIRFVAVRFTQLLRVDPWPTLTVIGQSLGAALVEMTGFVNEKPRHVFVDTVGQAFIYPFVRLACGPNVRIAAYV
;
A
#
# COMPACT_ATOMS: atom_id res chain seq x y z
N LEU A 1 -1.64 16.75 -10.13
CA LEU A 1 -2.60 15.67 -9.79
C LEU A 1 -3.28 15.87 -8.43
N LEU A 2 -2.58 16.18 -7.33
CA LEU A 2 -3.22 16.44 -6.01
C LEU A 2 -3.92 17.80 -5.85
N ARG A 3 -3.78 18.73 -6.80
CA ARG A 3 -4.37 20.08 -6.70
C ARG A 3 -5.83 20.18 -7.16
N ALA A 4 -6.43 19.12 -7.73
CA ALA A 4 -7.70 19.23 -8.45
C ALA A 4 -8.91 18.55 -7.81
N ASN A 5 -8.74 17.63 -6.85
CA ASN A 5 -9.88 16.87 -6.31
C ASN A 5 -10.07 17.16 -4.81
N ARG A 6 -11.14 17.89 -4.47
CA ARG A 6 -11.45 18.27 -3.08
C ARG A 6 -12.18 17.18 -2.28
N GLU A 7 -12.58 16.08 -2.93
CA GLU A 7 -13.49 15.06 -2.37
C GLU A 7 -12.85 13.67 -2.17
N GLY A 8 -11.58 13.45 -2.56
CA GLY A 8 -10.94 12.14 -2.43
C GLY A 8 -10.55 11.77 -1.00
N GLU A 9 -10.81 10.52 -0.61
CA GLU A 9 -10.22 9.88 0.57
C GLU A 9 -8.83 9.30 0.22
N ILE A 10 -7.86 9.47 1.12
CA ILE A 10 -6.54 8.88 1.04
C ILE A 10 -6.48 7.76 2.08
N VAL A 11 -6.32 6.52 1.62
CA VAL A 11 -6.15 5.37 2.50
C VAL A 11 -4.68 4.97 2.52
N ILE A 12 -4.08 4.94 3.70
CA ILE A 12 -2.68 4.55 3.90
C ILE A 12 -2.63 3.20 4.60
N TYR A 13 -2.04 2.22 3.94
CA TYR A 13 -1.83 0.89 4.49
C TYR A 13 -0.51 0.85 5.26
N THR A 14 -0.56 0.38 6.50
CA THR A 14 0.61 0.33 7.40
C THR A 14 0.57 -0.92 8.26
N ASP A 15 1.68 -1.28 8.90
CA ASP A 15 1.67 -2.32 9.90
C ASP A 15 0.80 -1.95 11.12
N GLU A 16 0.31 -2.95 11.85
CA GLU A 16 -0.51 -2.77 13.06
C GLU A 16 0.18 -1.94 14.16
N LYS A 17 1.52 -1.83 14.13
CA LYS A 17 2.33 -1.22 15.20
C LYS A 17 2.62 0.26 14.97
N SER A 18 2.36 0.81 13.78
CA SER A 18 2.66 2.21 13.47
C SER A 18 1.51 3.13 13.83
N SER A 19 1.73 4.05 14.77
CA SER A 19 0.78 5.12 15.05
C SER A 19 0.80 6.18 13.95
N VAL A 20 -0.37 6.72 13.61
CA VAL A 20 -0.56 7.81 12.63
C VAL A 20 0.42 8.95 12.86
N ASN A 21 0.55 9.39 14.11
CA ASN A 21 1.44 10.49 14.50
C ASN A 21 2.91 10.19 14.21
N LYS A 22 3.34 8.94 14.36
CA LYS A 22 4.72 8.54 14.06
C LYS A 22 5.00 8.60 12.57
N VAL A 23 4.06 8.15 11.74
CA VAL A 23 4.17 8.23 10.27
C VAL A 23 4.22 9.68 9.81
N LEU A 24 3.27 10.50 10.27
CA LEU A 24 3.19 11.93 9.91
C LEU A 24 4.43 12.71 10.34
N ARG A 25 4.96 12.45 11.53
CA ARG A 25 6.21 13.05 11.99
C ARG A 25 7.38 12.64 11.08
N GLY A 26 7.51 11.35 10.77
CA GLY A 26 8.55 10.87 9.86
C GLY A 26 8.46 11.44 8.45
N VAL A 27 7.27 11.81 7.97
CA VAL A 27 7.08 12.52 6.69
C VAL A 27 7.58 13.97 6.79
N SER A 28 7.21 14.68 7.86
CA SER A 28 7.68 16.04 8.12
C SER A 28 9.20 16.09 8.27
N ASP A 29 9.79 15.16 9.02
CA ASP A 29 11.22 15.16 9.33
C ASP A 29 12.09 14.82 8.11
N ARG A 30 11.65 13.88 7.26
CA ARG A 30 12.44 13.43 6.09
C ARG A 30 12.22 14.27 4.85
N PHE A 31 11.02 14.80 4.65
CA PHE A 31 10.64 15.47 3.40
C PHE A 31 10.24 16.93 3.59
N GLY A 32 10.18 17.44 4.83
CA GLY A 32 9.72 18.80 5.12
C GLY A 32 8.23 19.02 4.86
N ILE A 33 7.46 17.94 4.62
CA ILE A 33 6.05 18.02 4.23
C ILE A 33 5.18 18.05 5.49
N ARG A 34 4.49 19.17 5.72
CA ARG A 34 3.48 19.30 6.78
C ARG A 34 2.09 19.08 6.19
N LEU A 35 1.45 17.98 6.57
CA LEU A 35 0.05 17.75 6.22
C LEU A 35 -0.84 18.70 7.05
N PRO A 36 -1.80 19.43 6.44
CA PRO A 36 -2.55 20.46 7.15
C PRO A 36 -3.36 19.85 8.30
N SER A 37 -3.30 20.47 9.47
CA SER A 37 -3.93 19.99 10.72
C SER A 37 -5.47 19.87 10.66
N GLY A 38 -6.11 20.45 9.64
CA GLY A 38 -7.55 20.30 9.34
C GLY A 38 -7.89 19.17 8.33
N SER A 39 -6.87 18.50 7.77
CA SER A 39 -6.99 17.36 6.84
C SER A 39 -7.03 15.93 7.45
N PRO A 40 -6.97 15.67 8.77
CA PRO A 40 -7.05 14.29 9.29
C PRO A 40 -8.31 13.55 8.85
N LYS A 41 -9.40 14.27 8.55
CA LYS A 41 -10.66 13.68 8.07
C LYS A 41 -10.58 13.00 6.70
N ARG A 42 -9.48 13.16 5.95
CA ARG A 42 -9.30 12.56 4.62
C ARG A 42 -8.23 11.47 4.55
N ILE A 43 -7.44 11.30 5.62
CA ILE A 43 -6.39 10.29 5.64
C ILE A 43 -6.81 9.20 6.63
N ARG A 44 -7.19 8.04 6.11
CA ARG A 44 -7.50 6.87 6.93
C ARG A 44 -6.33 5.90 6.88
N PHE A 45 -5.93 5.43 8.05
CA PHE A 45 -4.90 4.39 8.16
C PHE A 45 -5.57 3.04 8.31
N VAL A 46 -5.10 2.06 7.54
CA VAL A 46 -5.57 0.67 7.59
C VAL A 46 -4.39 -0.22 7.92
N ALA A 47 -4.54 -1.03 8.95
CA ALA A 47 -3.53 -2.00 9.32
C ALA A 47 -3.57 -3.21 8.37
N VAL A 48 -2.43 -3.55 7.77
CA VAL A 48 -2.26 -4.78 6.99
C VAL A 48 -1.70 -5.90 7.85
N ARG A 49 -2.13 -7.12 7.54
CA ARG A 49 -1.72 -8.32 8.29
C ARG A 49 -0.53 -8.98 7.59
N PHE A 50 0.15 -9.82 8.35
CA PHE A 50 1.24 -10.67 7.87
C PHE A 50 2.51 -9.94 7.39
N THR A 51 2.75 -8.70 7.83
CA THR A 51 3.91 -7.90 7.41
C THR A 51 5.26 -8.56 7.72
N GLN A 52 5.32 -9.55 8.63
CA GLN A 52 6.52 -10.35 8.85
C GLN A 52 6.96 -11.15 7.61
N LEU A 53 6.04 -11.49 6.69
CA LEU A 53 6.35 -12.20 5.44
C LEU A 53 7.18 -11.36 4.46
N LEU A 54 7.29 -10.06 4.68
CA LEU A 54 8.16 -9.16 3.91
C LEU A 54 9.63 -9.28 4.33
N ARG A 55 9.91 -9.88 5.49
CA ARG A 55 11.28 -10.06 6.00
C ARG A 55 11.91 -11.34 5.47
N VAL A 56 13.22 -11.48 5.61
CA VAL A 56 13.96 -12.66 5.17
C VAL A 56 13.76 -13.85 6.11
N ASP A 57 13.60 -13.60 7.42
CA ASP A 57 13.56 -14.65 8.46
C ASP A 57 12.56 -15.81 8.19
N PRO A 58 11.33 -15.57 7.67
CA PRO A 58 10.40 -16.65 7.36
C PRO A 58 10.79 -17.51 6.15
N TRP A 59 11.81 -17.10 5.37
CA TRP A 59 12.19 -17.70 4.09
C TRP A 59 13.66 -18.18 4.10
N PRO A 60 14.00 -19.22 4.88
CA PRO A 60 15.37 -19.73 5.00
C PRO A 60 15.90 -20.34 3.69
N THR A 61 15.01 -20.72 2.77
CA THR A 61 15.32 -21.16 1.41
C THR A 61 14.37 -20.48 0.43
N LEU A 62 14.77 -20.36 -0.84
CA LEU A 62 13.97 -19.73 -1.91
C LEU A 62 13.48 -18.30 -1.57
N THR A 63 14.30 -17.53 -0.84
CA THR A 63 13.94 -16.24 -0.24
C THR A 63 13.25 -15.27 -1.21
N VAL A 64 13.76 -15.13 -2.44
CA VAL A 64 13.17 -14.21 -3.43
C VAL A 64 11.75 -14.63 -3.83
N ILE A 65 11.52 -15.91 -4.07
CA ILE A 65 10.19 -16.45 -4.40
C ILE A 65 9.28 -16.31 -3.17
N GLY A 66 9.79 -16.71 -2.00
CA GLY A 66 9.08 -16.62 -0.74
C GLY A 66 8.61 -15.20 -0.43
N GLN A 67 9.52 -14.24 -0.43
CA GLN A 67 9.19 -12.82 -0.20
C GLN A 67 8.27 -12.26 -1.28
N SER A 68 8.41 -12.67 -2.55
CA SER A 68 7.50 -12.23 -3.61
C SER A 68 6.07 -12.71 -3.35
N LEU A 69 5.88 -13.98 -2.99
CA LEU A 69 4.56 -14.52 -2.62
C LEU A 69 4.03 -13.94 -1.31
N GLY A 70 4.91 -13.75 -0.33
CA GLY A 70 4.60 -13.11 0.94
C GLY A 70 4.11 -11.67 0.76
N ALA A 71 4.78 -10.90 -0.11
CA ALA A 71 4.38 -9.54 -0.45
C ALA A 71 3.00 -9.52 -1.12
N ALA A 72 2.76 -10.40 -2.10
CA ALA A 72 1.45 -10.50 -2.73
C ALA A 72 0.34 -10.80 -1.71
N LEU A 73 0.60 -11.70 -0.75
CA LEU A 73 -0.35 -12.03 0.30
C LEU A 73 -0.63 -10.85 1.24
N VAL A 74 0.40 -10.10 1.64
CA VAL A 74 0.25 -8.91 2.51
C VAL A 74 -0.56 -7.85 1.78
N GLU A 75 -0.22 -7.55 0.52
CA GLU A 75 -0.94 -6.58 -0.30
C GLU A 75 -2.42 -6.96 -0.45
N MET A 76 -2.73 -8.24 -0.68
CA MET A 76 -4.10 -8.73 -0.73
C MET A 76 -4.90 -8.37 0.54
N THR A 77 -4.29 -8.36 1.73
CA THR A 77 -5.00 -7.99 2.97
C THR A 77 -5.43 -6.52 2.99
N GLY A 78 -4.70 -5.63 2.31
CA GLY A 78 -5.10 -4.25 2.10
C GLY A 78 -6.16 -4.12 1.00
N PHE A 79 -5.92 -4.79 -0.13
CA PHE A 79 -6.78 -4.75 -1.32
C PHE A 79 -8.22 -5.22 -1.11
N VAL A 80 -8.43 -6.24 -0.26
CA VAL A 80 -9.78 -6.79 -0.02
C VAL A 80 -10.74 -5.73 0.53
N ASN A 81 -10.21 -4.76 1.28
CA ASN A 81 -11.03 -3.72 1.90
C ASN A 81 -11.28 -2.52 0.96
N GLU A 82 -10.33 -2.17 0.07
CA GLU A 82 -10.49 -1.05 -0.87
C GLU A 82 -10.00 -1.41 -2.28
N LYS A 83 -10.85 -2.08 -3.05
CA LYS A 83 -10.53 -2.50 -4.42
C LYS A 83 -10.38 -1.28 -5.35
N PRO A 84 -9.20 -1.04 -5.97
CA PRO A 84 -9.06 0.03 -6.95
C PRO A 84 -9.96 -0.23 -8.16
N ARG A 85 -10.82 0.76 -8.49
CA ARG A 85 -11.79 0.62 -9.58
C ARG A 85 -11.24 0.96 -10.96
N HIS A 86 -10.25 1.84 -11.03
CA HIS A 86 -9.84 2.45 -12.30
C HIS A 86 -8.37 2.20 -12.62
N VAL A 87 -7.49 2.47 -11.65
CA VAL A 87 -6.05 2.38 -11.83
C VAL A 87 -5.43 1.76 -10.59
N PHE A 88 -4.57 0.78 -10.80
CA PHE A 88 -3.61 0.29 -9.83
C PHE A 88 -2.21 0.72 -10.28
N VAL A 89 -1.47 1.34 -9.37
CA VAL A 89 -0.10 1.81 -9.63
C VAL A 89 0.84 1.09 -8.70
N ASP A 90 1.75 0.29 -9.27
CA ASP A 90 2.85 -0.31 -8.55
C ASP A 90 4.12 0.53 -8.72
N THR A 91 4.80 0.79 -7.60
CA THR A 91 6.05 1.55 -7.54
C THR A 91 7.18 0.75 -6.91
N VAL A 92 6.88 -0.46 -6.42
CA VAL A 92 7.83 -1.34 -5.74
C VAL A 92 8.38 -2.38 -6.72
N GLY A 93 7.67 -2.66 -7.82
CA GLY A 93 8.06 -3.65 -8.82
C GLY A 93 7.62 -5.07 -8.44
N GLN A 94 6.52 -5.19 -7.69
CA GLN A 94 5.96 -6.45 -7.25
C GLN A 94 5.05 -7.01 -8.35
N ALA A 95 5.62 -7.79 -9.26
CA ALA A 95 4.85 -8.32 -10.40
C ALA A 95 3.83 -9.41 -10.02
N PHE A 96 4.04 -10.10 -8.89
CA PHE A 96 3.21 -11.24 -8.49
C PHE A 96 1.81 -10.83 -8.01
N ILE A 97 1.55 -9.55 -7.74
CA ILE A 97 0.23 -9.04 -7.34
C ILE A 97 -0.70 -8.88 -8.54
N TYR A 98 -0.17 -8.66 -9.76
CA TYR A 98 -0.98 -8.31 -10.93
C TYR A 98 -2.10 -9.32 -11.24
N PRO A 99 -1.87 -10.65 -11.19
CA PRO A 99 -2.95 -11.62 -11.34
C PRO A 99 -4.05 -11.45 -10.28
N PHE A 100 -3.67 -11.17 -9.03
CA PHE A 100 -4.62 -10.94 -7.94
C PHE A 100 -5.39 -9.63 -8.12
N VAL A 101 -4.73 -8.54 -8.56
CA VAL A 101 -5.41 -7.29 -8.91
C VAL A 101 -6.44 -7.53 -10.00
N ARG A 102 -6.07 -8.28 -11.05
CA ARG A 102 -6.95 -8.60 -12.16
C ARG A 102 -8.17 -9.42 -11.72
N LEU A 103 -7.94 -10.41 -10.85
CA LEU A 103 -8.99 -11.26 -10.32
C LEU A 103 -9.92 -10.51 -9.36
N ALA A 104 -9.37 -9.69 -8.46
CA ALA A 104 -10.13 -9.03 -7.41
C ALA A 104 -10.86 -7.76 -7.88
N CYS A 105 -10.26 -7.00 -8.80
CA CYS A 105 -10.74 -5.70 -9.28
C CYS A 105 -11.38 -5.76 -10.67
N GLY A 106 -11.26 -6.90 -11.35
CA GLY A 106 -11.87 -7.15 -12.65
C GLY A 106 -11.03 -6.67 -13.85
N PRO A 107 -11.51 -6.93 -15.08
CA PRO A 107 -10.72 -6.75 -16.29
C PRO A 107 -10.56 -5.29 -16.76
N ASN A 108 -11.22 -4.34 -16.11
CA ASN A 108 -11.20 -2.93 -16.52
C ASN A 108 -10.16 -2.10 -15.73
N VAL A 109 -9.58 -2.67 -14.68
CA VAL A 109 -8.51 -2.00 -13.93
C VAL A 109 -7.27 -1.86 -14.81
N ARG A 110 -6.76 -0.63 -14.91
CA ARG A 110 -5.48 -0.35 -15.58
C ARG A 110 -4.35 -0.55 -14.58
N ILE A 111 -3.35 -1.35 -14.96
CA ILE A 111 -2.16 -1.57 -14.14
C ILE A 111 -1.02 -0.75 -14.74
N ALA A 112 -0.42 0.12 -13.94
CA ALA A 112 0.78 0.86 -14.28
C ALA A 112 1.89 0.47 -13.30
N ALA A 113 3.09 0.28 -13.80
CA ALA A 113 4.26 -0.06 -12.98
C ALA A 113 5.39 0.93 -13.27
N TYR A 114 6.08 1.35 -12.22
CA TYR A 114 7.33 2.10 -12.29
C TYR A 114 8.43 1.26 -11.65
N VAL A 115 9.47 0.95 -12.43
CA VAL A 115 10.64 0.15 -12.05
C VAL A 115 11.90 0.95 -12.38
#